data_AF-A0A7J8PAK8-F1
#
_entry.id   AF-A0A7J8PAK8-F1
#
_cell.length_a   1.000
_cell.length_b   1.000
_cell.length_c   1.000
_cell.angle_alpha   90.00
_cell.angle_beta   90.00
_cell.angle_gamma   90.00
#
_symmetry.space_group_name_H-M   'P 1'
#
loop_
_entity.id
_entity.type
_entity.pdbx_description
1 polymer ?
#
loop_
_entity_poly.entity_id
_entity_poly.type
_entity_poly.pdbx_seq_one_letter_code
_entity_poly.pdbx_strand_id
1 'polypeptide(L)'
;VGCGLYIKKKTDWISTLLESEFFSPCSDHQDLRKNEKNVFCIDCCLEFCRHCKAHSQHRWLQVCKYVYQDVVRLQEMQKHLDCSKIQ
;
A
#
# COMPACT_ATOMS: atom_id res chain seq x y z
N VAL A 1 25.98 -9.56 4.54
CA VAL A 1 25.02 -8.75 3.78
C VAL A 1 23.91 -8.37 4.75
N GLY A 2 24.04 -7.24 5.42
CA GLY A 2 23.09 -6.82 6.46
C GLY A 2 22.00 -5.96 5.84
N CYS A 3 20.80 -6.50 5.69
CA CYS A 3 19.64 -5.69 5.38
C CYS A 3 19.31 -4.89 6.65
N GLY A 4 19.61 -3.58 6.62
CA GLY A 4 19.23 -2.66 7.68
C GLY A 4 17.72 -2.66 7.82
N LEU A 5 17.22 -3.27 8.89
CA LEU A 5 15.83 -3.17 9.29
C LEU A 5 15.62 -1.75 9.81
N TYR A 6 15.27 -0.83 8.91
CA TYR A 6 14.75 0.47 9.27
C TYR A 6 13.45 0.23 10.04
N ILE A 7 13.50 0.39 11.36
CA ILE A 7 12.33 0.40 12.23
C ILE A 7 11.56 1.66 11.87
N LYS A 8 10.77 1.62 10.78
CA LYS A 8 9.80 2.66 10.45
C LYS A 8 8.80 2.68 11.60
N LYS A 9 8.86 3.75 12.39
CA LYS A 9 7.91 4.04 13.48
C LYS A 9 6.50 3.74 12.98
N LYS A 10 5.78 2.89 13.72
CA LYS A 10 4.38 2.45 13.49
C LYS A 10 3.37 3.58 13.18
N THR A 11 3.76 4.85 13.36
CA THR A 11 2.94 6.05 13.14
C THR A 11 3.11 6.68 11.76
N ASP A 12 4.12 6.32 10.97
CA ASP A 12 4.48 7.05 9.74
C ASP A 12 4.13 6.29 8.44
N TRP A 13 3.03 5.54 8.49
CA TRP A 13 2.52 4.79 7.34
C TRP A 13 2.09 5.73 6.20
N ILE A 14 1.68 6.97 6.50
CA ILE A 14 1.29 7.97 5.49
C ILE A 14 2.49 8.38 4.65
N SER A 15 3.61 8.76 5.27
CA SER A 15 4.81 9.13 4.51
C SER A 15 5.30 7.93 3.70
N THR A 16 5.23 6.73 4.27
CA THR A 16 5.59 5.51 3.53
C THR A 16 4.69 5.29 2.33
N LEU A 17 3.38 5.46 2.47
CA LEU A 17 2.43 5.40 1.37
C LEU A 17 2.76 6.42 0.27
N LEU A 18 3.17 7.64 0.63
CA LEU A 18 3.54 8.70 -0.32
C LEU A 18 4.89 8.46 -1.00
N GLU A 19 5.82 7.76 -0.35
CA GLU A 19 7.14 7.38 -0.89
C GLU A 19 7.11 6.06 -1.67
N SER A 20 6.09 5.22 -1.47
CA SER A 20 5.99 3.90 -2.08
C SER A 20 5.73 3.98 -3.59
N GLU A 21 6.42 3.12 -4.35
CA GLU A 21 6.18 2.94 -5.78
C GLU A 21 5.17 1.81 -6.03
N PHE A 22 3.99 2.16 -6.54
CA PHE A 22 2.94 1.19 -6.86
C PHE A 22 3.03 0.68 -8.30
N PHE A 23 2.29 -0.39 -8.57
CA PHE A 23 2.16 -1.03 -9.88
C PHE A 23 3.43 -1.69 -10.42
N SER A 24 4.45 -1.85 -9.57
CA SER A 24 5.55 -2.77 -9.85
C SER A 24 5.06 -4.23 -9.78
N PRO A 25 5.64 -5.16 -10.56
CA PRO A 25 5.27 -6.57 -10.49
C PRO A 25 5.65 -7.17 -9.12
N CYS A 26 4.77 -7.98 -8.56
CA CYS A 26 5.05 -8.70 -7.32
C CYS A 26 6.10 -9.80 -7.55
N SER A 27 7.16 -9.80 -6.74
CA SER A 27 8.27 -10.75 -6.84
C SER A 27 7.85 -12.20 -6.60
N ASP A 28 6.88 -12.44 -5.70
CA ASP A 28 6.41 -13.78 -5.33
C ASP A 28 5.32 -14.33 -6.25
N HIS A 29 4.64 -13.47 -7.01
CA HIS A 29 3.46 -13.84 -7.81
C HIS A 29 3.61 -13.46 -9.29
N GLN A 30 4.83 -13.55 -9.83
CA GLN A 30 5.16 -13.12 -11.20
C GLN A 30 4.34 -13.87 -12.28
N ASP A 31 4.00 -15.13 -12.05
CA ASP A 31 3.27 -15.96 -13.01
C ASP A 31 1.74 -15.73 -13.01
N LEU A 32 1.22 -14.97 -12.06
CA LEU A 32 -0.22 -14.70 -11.95
C LEU A 32 -0.61 -13.44 -12.72
N ARG A 33 -1.75 -13.49 -13.42
CA ARG A 33 -2.34 -12.27 -13.99
C ARG A 33 -2.70 -11.28 -12.88
N LYS A 34 -2.57 -9.98 -13.16
CA LYS A 34 -2.87 -8.88 -12.22
C LYS A 34 -2.06 -8.99 -10.92
N ASN A 35 -0.77 -9.24 -11.06
CA ASN A 35 0.22 -9.35 -9.99
C ASN A 35 0.91 -8.03 -9.63
N GLU A 36 0.43 -6.91 -10.18
CA GLU A 36 0.94 -5.59 -9.85
C GLU A 36 0.67 -5.28 -8.38
N LYS A 37 1.67 -4.69 -7.71
CA LYS A 37 1.56 -4.21 -6.33
C LYS A 37 0.70 -2.96 -6.27
N ASN A 38 -0.60 -3.14 -6.15
CA ASN A 38 -1.60 -2.06 -6.13
C ASN A 38 -2.33 -1.96 -4.78
N VAL A 39 -1.82 -2.62 -3.75
CA VAL A 39 -2.37 -2.58 -2.39
C VAL A 39 -1.26 -2.19 -1.43
N PHE A 40 -1.56 -1.33 -0.46
CA PHE A 40 -0.64 -0.90 0.58
C PHE A 40 -1.10 -1.41 1.94
N CYS A 41 -0.24 -2.08 2.70
CA CYS A 41 -0.55 -2.52 4.06
C CYS A 41 -0.16 -1.43 5.06
N ILE A 42 -1.13 -0.92 5.83
CA ILE A 42 -0.88 0.08 6.87
C ILE A 42 -0.07 -0.51 8.03
N ASP A 43 -0.35 -1.77 8.39
CA ASP A 43 0.31 -2.39 9.55
C ASP A 43 1.75 -2.83 9.26
N CYS A 44 2.05 -3.17 7.99
CA CYS A 44 3.40 -3.54 7.56
C CYS A 44 4.17 -2.40 6.91
N CYS A 45 3.50 -1.32 6.53
CA CYS A 45 4.06 -0.23 5.72
C CYS A 45 4.71 -0.73 4.42
N LEU A 46 4.03 -1.66 3.71
CA LEU A 46 4.55 -2.31 2.50
C LEU A 46 3.49 -2.40 1.42
N GLU A 47 3.91 -2.24 0.18
CA GLU A 47 3.09 -2.47 -1.01
C GLU A 47 3.13 -3.93 -1.47
N PHE A 48 1.98 -4.45 -1.89
CA PHE A 48 1.80 -5.86 -2.26
C PHE A 48 0.71 -6.01 -3.32
N CYS A 49 0.68 -7.17 -3.99
CA CYS A 49 -0.38 -7.47 -4.96
C CYS A 49 -1.55 -8.18 -4.29
N ARG A 50 -2.72 -8.17 -4.93
CA ARG A 50 -3.94 -8.84 -4.44
C ARG A 50 -3.81 -10.33 -4.10
N HIS A 51 -2.75 -11.00 -4.55
CA HIS A 51 -2.54 -12.43 -4.32
C HIS A 51 -1.78 -12.71 -3.01
N CYS A 52 -1.11 -11.71 -2.42
CA CYS A 52 -0.39 -11.90 -1.16
C CYS A 52 -1.36 -12.13 0.01
N LYS A 53 -1.49 -13.38 0.47
CA LYS A 53 -2.41 -13.77 1.56
C LYS A 53 -1.91 -13.43 2.96
N ALA A 54 -0.62 -13.13 3.11
CA ALA A 54 0.01 -12.77 4.38
C ALA A 54 -0.61 -11.53 5.05
N HIS A 55 -1.28 -10.67 4.26
CA HIS A 55 -1.89 -9.43 4.72
C HIS A 55 -3.43 -9.51 4.88
N SER A 56 -4.00 -10.71 4.88
CA SER A 56 -5.46 -10.91 4.92
C SER A 56 -6.16 -10.35 6.16
N GLN A 57 -5.46 -10.29 7.30
CA GLN A 57 -5.97 -9.75 8.57
C GLN A 57 -5.49 -8.33 8.87
N HIS A 58 -4.72 -7.73 7.97
CA HIS A 58 -4.17 -6.38 8.17
C HIS A 58 -5.08 -5.32 7.56
N ARG A 59 -4.91 -4.09 8.03
CA ARG A 59 -5.49 -2.90 7.40
C ARG A 59 -4.69 -2.57 6.16
N TRP A 60 -5.40 -2.33 5.06
CA TRP A 60 -4.78 -2.01 3.78
C TRP A 60 -5.60 -1.00 2.99
N LEU A 61 -4.92 -0.33 2.08
CA LEU A 61 -5.49 0.64 1.14
C LEU A 61 -5.29 0.13 -0.27
N GLN A 62 -6.32 0.24 -1.11
CA GLN A 62 -6.17 -0.03 -2.53
C GLN A 62 -5.75 1.25 -3.27
N VAL A 63 -4.63 1.17 -3.98
CA VAL A 63 -4.13 2.24 -4.84
C VAL A 63 -4.64 1.99 -6.26
N CYS A 64 -5.19 3.03 -6.88
CA CYS A 64 -5.69 3.05 -8.24
C CYS A 64 -4.86 4.01 -9.08
N LYS A 65 -4.76 3.78 -10.40
CA LYS A 65 -4.24 4.79 -11.32
C LYS A 65 -5.38 5.65 -11.85
N TYR A 66 -5.26 6.96 -11.70
CA TYR A 66 -6.06 7.92 -12.46
C TYR A 66 -5.12 8.71 -13.36
N VAL A 67 -5.22 8.46 -14.67
CA VAL A 67 -4.29 8.97 -15.68
C VAL A 67 -2.86 8.52 -15.36
N TYR A 68 -2.01 9.40 -14.82
CA TYR A 68 -0.61 9.12 -14.46
C TYR A 68 -0.34 9.25 -12.95
N GLN A 69 -1.39 9.38 -12.13
CA GLN A 69 -1.27 9.57 -10.69
C GLN A 69 -1.80 8.35 -9.93
N ASP A 70 -1.07 8.00 -8.87
CA ASP A 70 -1.47 6.98 -7.90
C ASP A 70 -2.42 7.62 -6.89
N VAL A 71 -3.64 7.11 -6.83
CA VAL A 71 -4.72 7.68 -6.03
C VAL A 71 -5.34 6.63 -5.12
N VAL A 72 -5.76 7.05 -3.93
CA VAL A 72 -6.53 6.23 -2.98
C VAL A 72 -7.93 6.82 -2.88
N ARG A 73 -8.94 5.96 -2.81
CA ARG A 73 -10.33 6.40 -2.64
C ARG A 73 -10.52 7.03 -1.26
N LEU A 74 -11.16 8.20 -1.23
CA LEU A 74 -11.45 8.91 0.01
C LEU A 74 -12.18 8.04 1.04
N GLN A 75 -13.15 7.24 0.57
CA GLN A 75 -13.92 6.31 1.42
C GLN A 75 -13.04 5.27 2.13
N GLU A 76 -11.96 4.81 1.50
CA GLU A 76 -11.02 3.87 2.13
C GLU A 76 -10.10 4.60 3.11
N MET A 77 -9.65 5.81 2.74
CA MET A 77 -8.80 6.64 3.60
C MET A 77 -9.51 7.09 4.89
N GLN A 78 -10.80 7.43 4.78
CA GLN A 78 -11.66 7.83 5.90
C GLN A 78 -11.83 6.77 6.99
N LYS A 79 -11.62 5.49 6.67
CA LYS A 79 -11.63 4.40 7.66
C LYS A 79 -10.43 4.45 8.61
N HIS A 80 -9.40 5.22 8.24
CA HIS A 80 -8.12 5.25 8.92
C HIS A 80 -7.67 6.66 9.32
N LEU A 81 -8.25 7.72 8.72
CA LEU A 81 -7.94 9.12 8.98
C LEU A 81 -9.22 9.96 9.04
N ASP A 82 -9.19 11.04 9.83
CA ASP A 82 -10.21 12.08 9.74
C ASP A 82 -9.99 12.88 8.45
N CYS A 83 -10.86 12.65 7.46
CA CYS A 83 -10.86 13.40 6.21
C CYS A 83 -11.97 14.45 6.16
N SER A 84 -12.51 14.87 7.31
CA SER A 84 -13.67 15.78 7.40
C SER A 84 -13.41 17.17 6.79
N LYS A 85 -12.14 17.52 6.56
CA LYS A 85 -11.70 18.78 5.94
C LYS A 85 -11.40 18.68 4.44
N ILE A 86 -11.58 17.50 3.83
CA ILE A 86 -11.38 17.29 2.38
C ILE A 86 -12.75 17.44 1.70
N GLN A 87 -12.87 18.38 0.75
CA GLN A 87 -14.10 18.71 0.01
C GLN A 87 -14.08 18.19 -1.42
#